data_AF-A0A1L9P6F8-F1
#
_entry.id   AF-A0A1L9P6F8-F1
#
_cell.length_a   1.000
_cell.length_b   1.000
_cell.length_c   1.000
_cell.angle_alpha   90.00
_cell.angle_beta   90.00
_cell.angle_gamma   90.00
#
_symmetry.space_group_name_H-M   'P 1'
#
loop_
_entity.id
_entity.type
_entity.pdbx_description
1 polymer ?
#
loop_
_entity_poly.entity_id
_entity_poly.type
_entity_poly.pdbx_seq_one_letter_code
_entity_poly.pdbx_strand_id
1 'polypeptide(L)'
;MNGANVVWYKQTINNACGLSATLHAACNGDARDSILSNSHLSRLLGVCAPLSQSERARVIEEDVDLDAVYKSVAQQGDSEVPESPEHVVDFHYVYLVKSHTNGQLYELGGDKQEPVDMGALGSDEDVLSVAGLGVFEGLSSGKESELVIISAYSCWHLDNLNFQIKAGAFPGHLYNIYIYILDN
;
A
#
# COMPACT_ATOMS: atom_id res chain seq x y z
N MET A 1 4.55 -5.60 22.03
CA MET A 1 4.33 -5.02 20.69
C MET A 1 3.63 -3.69 20.93
N ASN A 2 4.13 -2.58 20.37
CA ASN A 2 3.41 -1.30 20.44
C ASN A 2 2.04 -1.53 19.78
N GLY A 3 0.94 -1.37 20.53
CA GLY A 3 -0.42 -1.80 20.19
C GLY A 3 -1.08 -1.04 19.03
N ALA A 4 -0.36 -0.84 17.93
CA ALA A 4 -0.87 -0.25 16.72
C ALA A 4 -1.65 -1.31 15.93
N ASN A 5 -2.88 -0.97 15.53
CA ASN A 5 -3.74 -1.85 14.74
C ASN A 5 -3.28 -1.98 13.28
N VAL A 6 -2.39 -1.10 12.82
CA VAL A 6 -1.81 -1.07 11.49
C VAL A 6 -0.34 -0.62 11.54
N VAL A 7 0.48 -1.16 10.64
CA VAL A 7 1.84 -0.70 10.34
C VAL A 7 1.75 0.41 9.28
N TRP A 8 2.08 1.63 9.69
CA TRP A 8 2.08 2.79 8.82
C TRP A 8 3.51 3.25 8.50
N TYR A 9 3.75 3.42 7.20
CA TYR A 9 4.97 3.98 6.61
C TYR A 9 4.73 5.43 6.18
N LYS A 10 5.45 6.38 6.79
CA LYS A 10 5.48 7.78 6.34
C LYS A 10 6.21 7.84 5.00
N GLN A 11 5.68 8.59 4.04
CA GLN A 11 6.43 8.90 2.83
C GLN A 11 7.34 10.10 3.10
N THR A 12 8.62 9.89 2.84
CA THR A 12 9.68 10.91 2.94
C THR A 12 10.53 11.00 1.66
N ILE A 13 10.35 10.03 0.74
CA ILE A 13 10.98 10.00 -0.57
C ILE A 13 10.00 10.59 -1.60
N ASN A 14 10.48 11.54 -2.41
CA ASN A 14 9.68 12.17 -3.46
C ASN A 14 9.17 11.14 -4.47
N ASN A 15 7.91 11.29 -4.88
CA ASN A 15 7.23 10.41 -5.83
C ASN A 15 7.18 8.92 -5.43
N ALA A 16 7.47 8.57 -4.17
CA ALA A 16 7.40 7.19 -3.67
C ALA A 16 6.04 6.83 -3.04
N CYS A 17 4.97 7.54 -3.40
CA CYS A 17 3.61 7.28 -2.91
C CYS A 17 3.15 5.85 -3.25
N GLY A 18 3.46 5.37 -4.46
CA GLY A 18 3.19 3.99 -4.87
C GLY A 18 3.95 2.93 -4.05
N LEU A 19 5.20 3.20 -3.68
CA LEU A 19 5.97 2.32 -2.79
C LEU A 19 5.32 2.25 -1.40
N SER A 20 5.01 3.41 -0.81
CA SER A 20 4.38 3.46 0.52
C SER A 20 3.03 2.74 0.53
N ALA A 21 2.22 2.93 -0.51
CA ALA A 21 0.93 2.25 -0.66
C ALA A 21 1.10 0.73 -0.82
N THR A 22 2.10 0.28 -1.58
CA THR A 22 2.41 -1.16 -1.74
C THR A 22 2.80 -1.79 -0.40
N LEU A 23 3.64 -1.10 0.39
CA LEU A 23 4.04 -1.58 1.71
C LEU A 23 2.85 -1.61 2.68
N HIS A 24 2.03 -0.55 2.70
CA HIS A 24 0.81 -0.55 3.49
C HIS A 24 -0.10 -1.73 3.10
N ALA A 25 -0.15 -2.08 1.82
CA ALA A 25 -0.96 -3.18 1.32
C ALA A 25 -0.50 -4.55 1.77
N ALA A 26 0.76 -4.83 1.52
CA ALA A 26 1.31 -6.14 1.84
C ALA A 26 1.36 -6.37 3.36
N CYS A 27 1.51 -5.32 4.18
CA CYS A 27 1.80 -5.47 5.61
C CYS A 27 0.58 -5.42 6.54
N ASN A 28 -0.61 -5.03 6.06
CA ASN A 28 -1.75 -4.74 6.96
C ASN A 28 -3.01 -5.59 6.74
N GLY A 29 -3.26 -6.05 5.50
CA GLY A 29 -4.41 -6.88 5.16
C GLY A 29 -4.06 -8.37 5.11
N ASP A 30 -4.95 -9.16 4.51
CA ASP A 30 -4.82 -10.63 4.43
C ASP A 30 -3.57 -11.08 3.65
N ALA A 31 -3.07 -10.26 2.74
CA ALA A 31 -1.80 -10.51 2.04
C ALA A 31 -0.62 -10.68 3.02
N ARG A 32 -0.68 -10.05 4.20
CA ARG A 32 0.38 -10.14 5.21
C ARG A 32 0.75 -11.58 5.57
N ASP A 33 -0.24 -12.46 5.63
CA ASP A 33 -0.04 -13.87 6.00
C ASP A 33 0.60 -14.71 4.88
N SER A 34 0.69 -14.14 3.68
CA SER A 34 1.32 -14.77 2.52
C SER A 34 2.73 -14.24 2.24
N ILE A 35 3.27 -13.37 3.13
CA ILE A 35 4.66 -12.91 3.05
C ILE A 35 5.60 -14.10 3.24
N LEU A 36 6.39 -14.37 2.19
CA LEU A 36 7.36 -15.46 2.17
C LEU A 36 8.35 -15.32 3.31
N SER A 37 8.59 -16.42 4.02
CA SER A 37 9.52 -16.45 5.14
C SER A 37 10.93 -16.11 4.66
N ASN A 38 11.66 -15.28 5.42
CA ASN A 38 13.01 -14.81 5.09
C ASN A 38 13.14 -13.95 3.82
N SER A 39 12.03 -13.57 3.17
CA SER A 39 12.07 -12.59 2.07
C SER A 39 12.54 -11.23 2.56
N HIS A 40 12.92 -10.36 1.63
CA HIS A 40 13.25 -8.98 1.95
C HIS A 40 12.09 -8.28 2.68
N LEU A 41 10.86 -8.43 2.17
CA LEU A 41 9.65 -7.86 2.78
C LEU A 41 9.38 -8.42 4.19
N SER A 42 9.59 -9.72 4.42
CA SER A 42 9.42 -10.34 5.74
C SER A 42 10.37 -9.73 6.78
N ARG A 43 11.65 -9.56 6.40
CA ARG A 43 12.66 -8.93 7.26
C ARG A 43 12.33 -7.46 7.51
N LEU A 44 11.97 -6.72 6.47
CA LEU A 44 11.59 -5.32 6.56
C LEU A 44 10.40 -5.12 7.50
N LEU A 45 9.34 -5.94 7.37
CA LEU A 45 8.18 -5.90 8.26
C LEU A 45 8.57 -6.23 9.71
N GLY A 46 9.43 -7.23 9.92
CA GLY A 46 9.92 -7.61 11.25
C GLY A 46 10.69 -6.49 11.95
N VAL A 47 11.52 -5.75 11.21
CA VAL A 47 12.27 -4.59 11.72
C VAL A 47 11.32 -3.40 11.96
N CYS A 48 10.43 -3.10 11.02
CA CYS A 48 9.59 -1.91 11.07
C CYS A 48 8.43 -2.00 12.08
N ALA A 49 7.80 -3.16 12.25
CA ALA A 49 6.62 -3.32 13.10
C ALA A 49 6.78 -2.74 14.53
N PRO A 50 7.88 -2.98 15.27
CA PRO A 50 8.04 -2.44 16.62
C PRO A 50 8.43 -0.95 16.68
N LEU A 51 8.94 -0.37 15.58
CA LEU A 51 9.51 0.98 15.54
C LEU A 51 8.44 2.08 15.52
N SER A 52 8.85 3.31 15.87
CA SER A 52 8.06 4.52 15.67
C SER A 52 7.98 4.91 14.19
N GLN A 53 7.08 5.84 13.86
CA GLN A 53 6.86 6.27 12.47
C GLN A 53 8.11 6.85 11.81
N SER A 54 8.87 7.68 12.53
CA SER A 54 10.10 8.30 12.02
C SER A 54 11.23 7.29 11.86
N GLU A 55 11.35 6.33 12.79
CA GLU A 55 12.32 5.25 12.69
C GLU A 55 12.00 4.32 11.51
N ARG A 56 10.72 4.01 11.27
CA ARG A 56 10.31 3.25 10.07
C ARG A 56 10.67 3.98 8.78
N ALA A 57 10.40 5.28 8.70
CA ALA A 57 10.74 6.07 7.52
C ALA A 57 12.24 6.00 7.23
N ARG A 58 13.06 6.14 8.27
CA ARG A 58 14.51 6.01 8.17
C ARG A 58 14.96 4.64 7.67
N VAL A 59 14.34 3.55 8.17
CA VAL A 59 14.65 2.20 7.68
C VAL A 59 14.36 2.09 6.19
N ILE A 60 13.23 2.62 5.71
CA ILE A 60 12.88 2.62 4.29
C ILE A 60 13.87 3.45 3.44
N GLU A 61 14.29 4.62 3.94
CA GLU A 61 15.25 5.49 3.25
C GLU A 61 16.65 4.88 3.15
N GLU A 62 17.08 4.14 4.17
CA GLU A 62 18.41 3.54 4.25
C GLU A 62 18.48 2.16 3.59
N ASP A 63 17.35 1.61 3.12
CA ASP A 63 17.28 0.29 2.49
C ASP A 63 17.70 0.33 1.00
N VAL A 64 18.96 -0.01 0.77
CA VAL A 64 19.58 -0.01 -0.57
C VAL A 64 18.97 -1.05 -1.52
N ASP A 65 18.49 -2.18 -1.00
CA ASP A 65 17.92 -3.25 -1.83
C ASP A 65 16.52 -2.83 -2.29
N LEU A 66 15.73 -2.26 -1.36
CA LEU A 66 14.40 -1.73 -1.67
C LEU A 66 14.47 -0.57 -2.68
N ASP A 67 15.41 0.35 -2.51
CA ASP A 67 15.64 1.47 -3.44
C ASP A 67 16.02 0.97 -4.84
N ALA A 68 16.90 -0.04 -4.93
CA ALA A 68 17.30 -0.63 -6.20
C ALA A 68 16.12 -1.29 -6.93
N VAL A 69 15.31 -2.08 -6.21
CA VAL A 69 14.10 -2.71 -6.78
C VAL A 69 13.10 -1.64 -7.20
N TYR A 70 12.82 -0.65 -6.33
CA TYR A 70 11.89 0.44 -6.63
C TYR A 70 12.29 1.20 -7.90
N LYS A 71 13.56 1.60 -8.03
CA LYS A 71 14.08 2.28 -9.22
C LYS A 71 13.95 1.43 -10.48
N SER A 72 14.21 0.12 -10.37
CA SER A 72 14.09 -0.78 -11.53
C SER A 72 12.65 -0.91 -12.03
N VAL A 73 11.66 -0.88 -11.14
CA VAL A 73 10.24 -0.97 -11.47
C VAL A 73 9.66 0.38 -11.86
N ALA A 74 10.09 1.48 -11.24
CA ALA A 74 9.63 2.83 -11.57
C ALA A 74 10.00 3.25 -13.01
N GLN A 75 11.02 2.62 -13.61
CA GLN A 75 11.38 2.78 -15.01
C GLN A 75 10.53 1.93 -15.97
N GLN A 76 9.66 1.07 -15.43
CA GLN A 76 8.78 0.20 -16.19
C GLN A 76 7.36 0.78 -16.17
N GLY A 77 6.72 0.83 -17.33
CA GLY A 77 5.36 1.35 -17.48
C GLY A 77 5.15 1.99 -18.85
N ASP A 78 3.90 2.24 -19.18
CA ASP A 78 3.52 2.85 -20.47
C ASP A 78 3.54 4.39 -20.44
N SER A 79 3.86 5.00 -19.28
CA SER A 79 3.96 6.44 -19.07
C SER A 79 5.42 6.90 -19.02
N GLU A 80 5.70 8.09 -19.56
CA GLU A 80 7.01 8.72 -19.40
C GLU A 80 7.28 9.02 -17.93
N VAL A 81 8.47 8.62 -17.46
CA VAL A 81 8.95 9.00 -16.12
C VAL A 81 9.18 10.52 -16.11
N PRO A 82 8.73 11.26 -15.07
CA PRO A 82 8.95 12.69 -14.99
C PRO A 82 10.44 13.05 -15.14
N GLU A 83 10.74 14.13 -15.88
CA GLU A 83 12.12 14.59 -16.12
C GLU A 83 12.87 14.96 -14.83
N SER A 84 12.14 15.29 -13.76
CA SER A 84 12.70 15.61 -12.45
C SER A 84 11.96 14.89 -11.31
N PRO A 85 12.67 14.37 -10.29
CA PRO A 85 12.06 13.88 -9.04
C PRO A 85 11.28 14.96 -8.28
N GLU A 86 11.51 16.23 -8.58
CA GLU A 86 10.84 17.38 -7.96
C GLU A 86 9.59 17.82 -8.73
N HIS A 87 9.32 17.22 -9.88
CA HIS A 87 8.14 17.54 -10.66
C HIS A 87 6.89 17.13 -9.88
N VAL A 88 5.98 18.08 -9.67
CA VAL A 88 4.73 17.85 -8.96
C VAL A 88 3.87 16.93 -9.83
N VAL A 89 3.59 15.75 -9.33
CA VAL A 89 2.62 14.82 -9.92
C VAL A 89 1.27 15.15 -9.30
N ASP A 90 0.26 15.47 -10.10
CA ASP A 90 -1.09 15.84 -9.64
C ASP A 90 -1.91 14.63 -9.10
N PHE A 91 -1.29 13.45 -9.05
CA PHE A 91 -1.91 12.19 -8.64
C PHE A 91 -1.42 11.73 -7.28
N HIS A 92 -2.36 11.34 -6.42
CA HIS A 92 -2.06 10.85 -5.07
C HIS A 92 -2.75 9.51 -4.82
N TYR A 93 -1.96 8.48 -4.52
CA TYR A 93 -2.46 7.18 -4.08
C TYR A 93 -2.97 7.28 -2.65
N VAL A 94 -4.21 6.88 -2.42
CA VAL A 94 -4.74 6.70 -1.07
C VAL A 94 -4.95 5.21 -0.85
N TYR A 95 -4.43 4.73 0.26
CA TYR A 95 -4.49 3.33 0.58
C TYR A 95 -5.62 3.06 1.58
N LEU A 96 -6.52 2.12 1.25
CA LEU A 96 -7.54 1.64 2.19
C LEU A 96 -7.24 0.19 2.56
N VAL A 97 -7.28 -0.13 3.85
CA VAL A 97 -7.03 -1.50 4.32
C VAL A 97 -7.88 -1.88 5.50
N LYS A 98 -8.43 -3.09 5.45
CA LYS A 98 -9.02 -3.73 6.62
C LYS A 98 -7.89 -4.30 7.48
N SER A 99 -7.75 -3.81 8.70
CA SER A 99 -6.74 -4.28 9.63
C SER A 99 -6.98 -5.74 10.00
N HIS A 100 -5.96 -6.58 9.83
CA HIS A 100 -5.96 -7.96 10.33
C HIS A 100 -6.06 -8.07 11.86
N THR A 101 -5.79 -7.00 12.60
CA THR A 101 -5.76 -7.02 14.08
C THR A 101 -7.13 -6.75 14.71
N ASN A 102 -7.90 -5.82 14.15
CA ASN A 102 -9.17 -5.36 14.73
C ASN A 102 -10.35 -5.33 13.74
N GLY A 103 -10.12 -5.68 12.47
CA GLY A 103 -11.15 -5.71 11.43
C GLY A 103 -11.67 -4.35 10.97
N GLN A 104 -11.12 -3.23 11.48
CA GLN A 104 -11.51 -1.89 11.06
C GLN A 104 -10.81 -1.49 9.75
N LEU A 105 -11.49 -0.67 8.96
CA LEU A 105 -10.97 -0.06 7.75
C LEU A 105 -10.12 1.16 8.12
N TYR A 106 -8.93 1.26 7.54
CA TYR A 106 -8.03 2.39 7.72
C TYR A 106 -7.69 3.02 6.38
N GLU A 107 -7.65 4.36 6.36
CA GLU A 107 -7.01 5.13 5.30
C GLU A 107 -5.55 5.41 5.69
N LEU A 108 -4.63 4.91 4.87
CA LEU A 108 -3.18 5.09 5.01
C LEU A 108 -2.69 5.95 3.84
N GLY A 109 -2.28 7.17 4.13
CA GLY A 109 -1.56 8.04 3.18
C GLY A 109 -0.16 8.29 3.69
N GLY A 110 0.85 8.23 2.83
CA GLY A 110 2.24 8.53 3.22
C GLY A 110 2.43 10.02 3.55
N ASP A 111 1.61 10.90 2.99
CA ASP A 111 1.56 12.33 3.21
C ASP A 111 0.83 12.72 4.52
N LYS A 112 -0.06 11.86 5.03
CA LYS A 112 -0.78 12.06 6.30
C LYS A 112 0.14 12.07 7.51
N GLN A 113 -0.38 12.54 8.65
CA GLN A 113 0.35 12.50 9.93
C GLN A 113 0.22 11.13 10.62
N GLU A 114 -0.90 10.44 10.40
CA GLU A 114 -1.21 9.17 11.03
C GLU A 114 -2.27 8.39 10.22
N PRO A 115 -2.43 7.08 10.48
CA PRO A 115 -3.56 6.30 10.00
C PRO A 115 -4.90 6.92 10.41
N VAL A 116 -5.86 6.96 9.47
CA VAL A 116 -7.23 7.41 9.76
C VAL A 116 -8.13 6.19 9.88
N ASP A 117 -8.78 6.02 11.03
CA ASP A 117 -9.78 4.97 11.24
C ASP A 117 -11.09 5.35 10.54
N MET A 118 -11.52 4.53 9.59
CA MET A 118 -12.72 4.72 8.78
C MET A 118 -13.92 3.92 9.31
N GLY A 119 -13.74 3.23 10.44
CA GLY A 119 -14.76 2.41 11.10
C GLY A 119 -14.73 0.94 10.67
N ALA A 120 -15.71 0.19 11.17
CA ALA A 120 -15.77 -1.26 10.97
C ALA A 120 -16.28 -1.63 9.56
N LEU A 121 -15.69 -2.68 8.99
CA LEU A 121 -16.30 -3.48 7.93
C LEU A 121 -16.87 -4.77 8.54
N GLY A 122 -17.92 -5.32 7.93
CA GLY A 122 -18.44 -6.65 8.29
C GLY A 122 -17.35 -7.72 8.23
N SER A 123 -17.52 -8.83 8.94
CA SER A 123 -16.51 -9.91 8.98
C SER A 123 -16.15 -10.42 7.59
N ASP A 124 -17.16 -10.51 6.72
CA ASP A 124 -17.07 -11.06 5.36
C ASP A 124 -16.90 -9.95 4.31
N GLU A 125 -16.74 -8.70 4.76
CA GLU A 125 -16.52 -7.53 3.89
C GLU A 125 -15.03 -7.18 3.83
N ASP A 126 -14.58 -6.72 2.67
CA ASP A 126 -13.26 -6.15 2.45
C ASP A 126 -13.36 -4.75 1.84
N VAL A 127 -12.22 -4.16 1.47
CA VAL A 127 -12.14 -2.82 0.86
C VAL A 127 -12.92 -2.72 -0.47
N LEU A 128 -13.15 -3.85 -1.15
CA LEU A 128 -13.83 -3.94 -2.44
C LEU A 128 -15.30 -4.36 -2.32
N SER A 129 -15.76 -4.69 -1.12
CA SER A 129 -17.18 -4.90 -0.83
C SER A 129 -17.99 -3.63 -1.07
N VAL A 130 -19.32 -3.75 -1.14
CA VAL A 130 -20.23 -2.60 -1.28
C VAL A 130 -19.99 -1.56 -0.17
N ALA A 131 -19.76 -2.01 1.07
CA ALA A 131 -19.45 -1.11 2.18
C ALA A 131 -18.11 -0.39 1.99
N GLY A 132 -17.05 -1.11 1.59
CA GLY A 132 -15.74 -0.53 1.33
C GLY A 132 -15.75 0.47 0.17
N LEU A 133 -16.46 0.14 -0.92
CA LEU A 133 -16.65 1.04 -2.07
C LEU A 133 -17.50 2.27 -1.70
N GLY A 134 -18.46 2.16 -0.78
CA GLY A 134 -19.19 3.33 -0.27
C GLY A 134 -18.28 4.33 0.46
N VAL A 135 -17.29 3.83 1.20
CA VAL A 135 -16.27 4.69 1.83
C VAL A 135 -15.41 5.38 0.79
N PHE A 136 -15.03 4.66 -0.28
CA PHE A 136 -14.30 5.23 -1.42
C PHE A 136 -15.07 6.36 -2.12
N GLU A 137 -16.36 6.14 -2.41
CA GLU A 137 -17.23 7.16 -3.00
C GLU A 137 -17.27 8.42 -2.12
N GLY A 138 -17.37 8.26 -0.80
CA GLY A 138 -17.28 9.38 0.14
C GLY A 138 -15.94 10.12 0.09
N LEU A 139 -14.81 9.41 -0.02
CA LEU A 139 -13.47 10.01 -0.07
C LEU A 139 -13.16 10.72 -1.40
N SER A 140 -13.76 10.25 -2.49
CA SER A 140 -13.58 10.78 -3.85
C SER A 140 -14.59 11.88 -4.19
N SER A 141 -15.72 11.96 -3.49
CA SER A 141 -16.73 13.00 -3.67
C SER A 141 -16.14 14.41 -3.55
N GLY A 142 -16.08 15.13 -4.68
CA GLY A 142 -15.62 16.51 -4.74
C GLY A 142 -14.11 16.70 -4.91
N LYS A 143 -13.34 15.63 -5.17
CA LYS A 143 -11.92 15.72 -5.54
C LYS A 143 -11.76 15.54 -7.05
N GLU A 144 -10.98 16.40 -7.69
CA GLU A 144 -10.64 16.30 -9.12
C GLU A 144 -9.55 15.24 -9.39
N SER A 145 -8.83 14.79 -8.35
CA SER A 145 -7.74 13.83 -8.48
C SER A 145 -8.22 12.39 -8.63
N GLU A 146 -7.59 11.63 -9.53
CA GLU A 146 -7.80 10.20 -9.67
C GLU A 146 -7.29 9.47 -8.41
N LEU A 147 -8.23 9.08 -7.56
CA LEU A 147 -7.97 8.29 -6.37
C LEU A 147 -7.75 6.84 -6.77
N VAL A 148 -6.53 6.32 -6.55
CA VAL A 148 -6.24 4.90 -6.75
C VAL A 148 -6.21 4.19 -5.40
N ILE A 149 -7.25 3.41 -5.12
CA ILE A 149 -7.24 2.45 -4.01
C ILE A 149 -6.35 1.29 -4.41
N ILE A 150 -5.49 0.84 -3.52
CA ILE A 150 -4.76 -0.41 -3.65
C ILE A 150 -5.31 -1.34 -2.57
N SER A 151 -5.50 -2.61 -2.86
CA SER A 151 -5.79 -3.67 -1.90
C SER A 151 -5.00 -4.90 -2.29
N ALA A 152 -4.22 -5.47 -1.36
CA ALA A 152 -3.46 -6.68 -1.61
C ALA A 152 -4.21 -7.88 -1.03
N TYR A 153 -4.35 -8.92 -1.84
CA TYR A 153 -4.86 -10.23 -1.41
C TYR A 153 -3.95 -11.32 -1.97
N SER A 154 -3.84 -12.41 -1.24
CA SER A 154 -3.12 -13.57 -1.74
C SER A 154 -3.99 -14.32 -2.74
N CYS A 155 -3.42 -14.62 -3.90
CA CYS A 155 -4.04 -15.47 -4.91
C CYS A 155 -3.23 -16.77 -5.02
N TRP A 156 -3.87 -17.89 -4.72
CA TRP A 156 -3.26 -19.21 -4.92
C TRP A 156 -3.57 -19.69 -6.34
N HIS A 157 -2.96 -19.11 -7.38
CA HIS A 157 -3.00 -19.69 -8.72
C HIS A 157 -1.61 -19.62 -9.36
N LEU A 158 -1.10 -20.80 -9.74
CA LEU A 158 0.17 -21.10 -10.43
C LEU A 158 1.43 -21.00 -9.58
N ASP A 159 1.83 -22.13 -8.96
CA ASP A 159 3.16 -22.63 -8.54
C ASP A 159 4.25 -21.68 -7.97
N ASN A 160 3.98 -20.39 -7.84
CA ASN A 160 4.83 -19.35 -7.28
C ASN A 160 3.90 -18.43 -6.47
N LEU A 161 4.21 -18.23 -5.19
CA LEU A 161 3.47 -17.31 -4.32
C LEU A 161 3.63 -15.89 -4.89
N ASN A 162 2.62 -15.42 -5.62
CA ASN A 162 2.55 -14.06 -6.14
C ASN A 162 1.51 -13.27 -5.35
N PHE A 163 1.84 -12.03 -4.99
CA PHE A 163 0.88 -11.08 -4.47
C PHE A 163 0.06 -10.51 -5.63
N GLN A 164 -1.27 -10.57 -5.52
CA GLN A 164 -2.13 -9.78 -6.39
C GLN A 164 -2.58 -8.53 -5.65
N ILE A 165 -2.33 -7.39 -6.27
CA ILE A 165 -2.88 -6.12 -5.84
C ILE A 165 -4.06 -5.81 -6.77
N LYS A 166 -5.25 -5.55 -6.23
CA LYS A 166 -6.29 -4.87 -7.00
C LYS A 166 -6.10 -3.40 -6.76
N ALA A 167 -6.13 -2.63 -7.84
CA ALA A 167 -6.24 -1.20 -7.72
C ALA A 167 -7.51 -0.68 -8.40
N GLY A 168 -8.28 0.13 -7.69
CA GLY A 168 -9.45 0.80 -8.26
C GLY A 168 -9.14 2.25 -8.51
N ALA A 169 -9.36 2.75 -9.72
CA ALA A 169 -9.30 4.17 -10.05
C ALA A 169 -10.71 4.72 -10.28
N PHE A 170 -10.94 5.97 -9.87
CA PHE A 170 -12.16 6.70 -10.21
C PHE A 170 -12.13 7.12 -11.70
N PRO A 171 -13.26 7.09 -12.45
CA PRO A 171 -14.62 6.72 -12.03
C PRO A 171 -14.90 5.22 -12.27
N GLY A 172 -14.67 4.40 -11.25
CA GLY A 172 -15.21 3.04 -11.18
C GLY A 172 -14.51 1.98 -12.03
N HIS A 173 -13.29 2.23 -12.51
CA HIS A 173 -12.50 1.20 -13.17
C HIS A 173 -11.65 0.45 -12.14
N LEU A 174 -12.05 -0.79 -11.85
CA LEU A 174 -11.22 -1.73 -11.11
C LEU A 174 -10.21 -2.36 -12.06
N TYR A 175 -8.93 -2.11 -11.83
CA TYR A 175 -7.82 -2.73 -12.51
C TYR A 175 -7.20 -3.80 -11.60
N ASN A 176 -6.87 -4.96 -12.16
CA ASN A 176 -5.97 -5.88 -11.49
C ASN A 176 -4.54 -5.37 -11.73
N ILE A 177 -3.91 -4.79 -10.72
CA ILE A 177 -2.51 -4.35 -10.80
C ILE A 177 -1.64 -5.45 -10.19
N TYR A 178 -1.01 -6.23 -11.04
CA TYR A 178 -0.04 -7.23 -10.60
C TYR A 178 1.25 -6.51 -10.21
N ILE A 179 1.43 -6.20 -8.93
CA ILE A 179 2.74 -5.79 -8.41
C ILE A 179 3.50 -7.05 -8.05
N TYR A 180 4.45 -7.40 -8.90
CA TYR A 180 5.42 -8.45 -8.60
C TYR A 180 6.42 -7.87 -7.60
N ILE A 181 6.30 -8.27 -6.33
CA ILE A 181 7.40 -8.10 -5.39
C ILE A 181 8.43 -9.15 -5.81
N LEU A 182 9.38 -8.72 -6.64
CA LEU A 182 10.45 -9.57 -7.14
C LEU A 182 11.34 -9.96 -5.95
N ASP A 183 11.07 -11.10 -5.34
CA ASP A 183 12.00 -11.78 -4.44
C ASP A 183 13.07 -12.45 -5.34
N ASN A 184 14.26 -11.86 -5.39
CA ASN A 184 15.48 -12.54 -5.86
C ASN A 184 16.17 -13.23 -4.68
#